data_AF-A0A955DA86-F1
#
_entry.id   AF-A0A955DA86-F1
#
_cell.length_a   1.000
_cell.length_b   1.000
_cell.length_c   1.000
_cell.angle_alpha   90.00
_cell.angle_beta   90.00
_cell.angle_gamma   90.00
#
_symmetry.space_group_name_H-M   'P 1'
#
loop_
_entity.id
_entity.type
_entity.pdbx_description
1 polymer ?
#
loop_
_entity_poly.entity_id
_entity_poly.type
_entity_poly.pdbx_seq_one_letter_code
_entity_poly.pdbx_strand_id
1 'polypeptide(L)' 'GVKGGGCSGFSYVLDLTENQKETDEVFERHGVQIVCDPKSLLYLSGTTIDFRDEIMGRGFVFQNPNATTSCGCGSSFAV' A
#
# COMPACT_ATOMS: atom_id res chain seq x y z
N GLY A 1 -2.69 -1.13 3.75
CA GLY A 1 -1.85 -1.45 4.91
C GLY A 1 -0.61 -2.24 4.50
N VAL A 2 0.17 -2.67 5.48
CA VAL A 2 1.33 -3.57 5.27
C VAL A 2 1.17 -4.83 6.11
N LYS A 3 1.62 -5.96 5.57
CA LYS A 3 1.66 -7.23 6.30
C LYS A 3 3.10 -7.71 6.37
N GLY A 4 3.53 -8.10 7.57
CA GLY A 4 4.81 -8.81 7.75
C GLY A 4 4.74 -10.16 7.07
N GLY A 5 5.66 -10.42 6.14
CA GLY A 5 5.70 -11.62 5.32
C GLY A 5 5.80 -11.31 3.83
N GLY A 6 6.56 -12.13 3.10
CA GLY A 6 6.93 -11.96 1.69
C GLY A 6 8.41 -12.33 1.48
N CYS A 7 8.86 -12.48 0.23
CA CYS A 7 10.27 -12.81 -0.08
C CYS A 7 11.28 -11.77 0.48
N SER A 8 10.82 -10.56 0.81
CA SER A 8 11.67 -9.41 1.18
C SER A 8 11.31 -8.77 2.53
N GLY A 9 10.39 -9.33 3.32
CA GLY A 9 10.06 -8.86 4.67
C GLY A 9 8.65 -8.30 4.82
N PHE A 10 8.22 -7.36 3.99
CA PHE A 10 6.88 -6.76 4.04
C PHE A 10 6.14 -6.86 2.70
N SER A 11 4.82 -6.98 2.76
CA SER A 11 3.94 -6.95 1.59
C SER A 11 2.87 -5.88 1.71
N TYR A 12 2.54 -5.23 0.60
CA TYR A 12 1.42 -4.29 0.54
C TYR A 12 0.10 -5.06 0.56
N VAL A 13 -0.86 -4.53 1.31
CA VAL A 13 -2.21 -5.08 1.38
C VAL A 13 -3.21 -3.96 1.07
N LEU A 14 -4.03 -4.21 0.06
CA LEU A 14 -5.22 -3.41 -0.27
C LEU A 14 -6.42 -4.29 -0.04
N ASP A 15 -7.30 -3.87 0.87
CA ASP A 15 -8.58 -4.50 1.14
C ASP A 15 -9.67 -3.44 1.12
N LEU A 16 -10.85 -3.83 0.65
CA LEU A 16 -12.05 -3.02 0.77
C LEU A 16 -12.69 -3.31 2.12
N THR A 17 -12.95 -2.28 2.91
CA THR A 17 -13.58 -2.40 4.22
C THR A 17 -14.67 -1.35 4.36
N GLU A 18 -15.79 -1.75 4.97
CA GLU A 18 -16.84 -0.83 5.42
C GLU A 18 -16.61 -0.38 6.87
N ASN A 19 -15.64 -1.01 7.55
CA ASN A 19 -15.30 -0.72 8.94
C ASN A 19 -14.03 0.12 9.01
N GLN A 20 -14.15 1.31 9.60
CA GLN A 20 -13.04 2.18 9.97
C GLN A 20 -12.84 2.09 11.49
N LYS A 21 -11.58 1.95 11.96
CA LYS A 21 -11.29 2.08 13.39
C LYS A 21 -11.04 3.54 13.73
N GLU A 22 -11.33 3.91 14.98
CA GLU A 22 -11.17 5.28 15.47
C GLU A 22 -9.71 5.78 15.41
N THR A 23 -8.75 4.85 15.43
CA THR A 23 -7.32 5.15 15.32
C THR A 23 -6.82 5.21 13.88
N ASP A 24 -7.63 4.83 12.89
CA ASP A 24 -7.18 4.79 11.49
C ASP A 24 -7.14 6.20 10.92
N GLU A 25 -6.08 6.48 10.16
CA GLU A 25 -5.96 7.72 9.42
C GLU A 25 -6.79 7.63 8.13
N VAL A 26 -7.59 8.67 7.89
CA VAL A 26 -8.52 8.74 6.76
C VAL A 26 -8.06 9.77 5.76
N PHE A 27 -7.97 9.35 4.50
CA PHE A 27 -7.63 10.20 3.38
C PHE A 27 -8.74 10.11 2.35
N GLU A 28 -9.19 11.27 1.86
CA GLU A 28 -10.10 11.32 0.71
C GLU A 28 -9.30 11.70 -0.54
N ARG A 29 -9.38 10.86 -1.57
CA ARG A 29 -8.69 11.06 -2.84
C ARG A 29 -9.59 10.62 -3.98
N HIS A 30 -9.79 11.50 -4.97
CA HIS A 30 -10.60 11.22 -6.16
C HIS A 30 -12.02 10.70 -5.85
N GLY A 31 -12.62 11.16 -4.74
CA GLY A 31 -13.94 10.71 -4.28
C GLY A 31 -13.96 9.31 -3.64
N VAL A 32 -12.79 8.73 -3.38
CA VAL A 32 -12.62 7.46 -2.67
C VAL A 32 -12.03 7.74 -1.29
N GLN A 33 -12.61 7.11 -0.28
CA GLN A 33 -12.09 7.12 1.08
C GLN A 33 -11.06 6.01 1.24
N ILE A 34 -9.89 6.37 1.73
CA ILE A 34 -8.76 5.49 1.98
C ILE A 34 -8.48 5.53 3.47
N VAL A 35 -8.50 4.35 4.10
CA VAL A 35 -8.20 4.21 5.53
C VAL A 35 -6.89 3.45 5.72
N CYS A 36 -6.06 3.91 6.65
CA CYS A 36 -4.77 3.29 6.96
C CYS A 36 -4.53 3.23 8.46
N ASP A 37 -4.18 2.06 8.97
CA ASP A 37 -3.83 1.91 10.37
C ASP A 37 -2.49 2.64 10.68
N PRO A 38 -2.33 3.24 11.87
CA PRO A 38 -1.14 4.03 12.21
C PRO A 38 0.17 3.24 12.12
N LYS A 39 0.13 1.93 12.39
CA LYS A 39 1.32 1.07 12.32
C LYS A 39 1.78 0.92 10.88
N SER A 40 0.86 0.66 9.95
CA SER A 40 1.14 0.62 8.52
C SER A 40 1.58 1.98 7.98
N LEU A 41 1.00 3.07 8.48
CA LEU A 41 1.33 4.42 8.03
C LEU A 41 2.81 4.77 8.24
N LEU A 42 3.44 4.24 9.30
CA LEU A 42 4.89 4.40 9.53
C LEU A 42 5.74 3.90 8.36
N TYR A 43 5.31 2.81 7.71
CA TYR A 43 6.02 2.21 6.58
C TYR A 43 5.54 2.76 5.23
N LEU A 44 4.32 3.29 5.18
CA LEU A 44 3.66 3.78 3.97
C LEU A 44 3.76 5.31 3.81
N SER A 45 4.34 6.03 4.76
CA SER A 45 4.43 7.49 4.73
C SER A 45 5.13 7.97 3.45
N GLY A 46 4.45 8.81 2.66
CA GLY A 46 4.95 9.28 1.36
C GLY A 46 4.83 8.27 0.21
N THR A 47 4.23 7.10 0.43
CA THR A 47 3.95 6.13 -0.63
C THR A 47 2.90 6.67 -1.57
N THR A 48 3.18 6.60 -2.87
CA THR A 48 2.21 6.89 -3.92
C THR A 48 1.64 5.59 -4.48
N ILE A 49 0.33 5.54 -4.63
CA ILE A 49 -0.37 4.40 -5.24
C ILE A 49 -0.87 4.86 -6.60
N ASP A 50 -0.46 4.14 -7.64
CA ASP A 50 -0.89 4.36 -9.02
C ASP A 50 -1.67 3.13 -9.51
N PHE A 51 -2.55 3.30 -10.49
CA PHE A 51 -3.29 2.21 -11.10
C PHE A 51 -2.95 2.12 -12.58
N ARG A 52 -2.32 1.03 -12.99
CA ARG A 52 -1.98 0.78 -14.39
C ARG A 52 -2.95 -0.21 -14.99
N ASP A 53 -3.55 0.19 -16.11
CA ASP A 53 -4.43 -0.66 -16.93
C ASP A 53 -3.76 -0.90 -18.29
N GLU A 54 -2.72 -1.74 -18.27
CA GLU A 54 -1.96 -2.10 -19.47
C GLU A 54 -2.38 -3.49 -19.97
N ILE A 55 -2.21 -3.74 -21.28
CA ILE A 55 -2.57 -5.03 -21.92
C ILE A 55 -1.85 -6.21 -21.25
N MET A 56 -0.64 -5.98 -20.73
CA MET A 56 0.19 -7.02 -20.07
C MET A 56 -0.07 -7.16 -18.57
N GLY A 57 -0.88 -6.28 -17.97
CA GLY A 57 -1.11 -6.30 -16.54
C GLY A 57 -1.97 -5.13 -16.08
N ARG A 58 -3.07 -5.48 -15.40
CA ARG A 58 -3.89 -4.56 -14.62
C ARG A 58 -3.49 -4.69 -13.16
N GLY A 59 -3.20 -3.56 -12.51
CA GLY A 59 -2.93 -3.60 -11.08
C GLY A 59 -2.56 -2.27 -10.45
N PHE A 60 -2.57 -2.27 -9.13
CA PHE A 60 -2.03 -1.18 -8.33
C PHE A 60 -0.51 -1.28 -8.27
N VAL A 61 0.15 -0.16 -8.52
CA VAL A 61 1.60 -0.01 -8.42
C VAL A 61 1.88 0.88 -7.22
N PHE A 62 2.71 0.38 -6.31
CA PHE A 62 3.11 1.10 -5.10
C PHE A 62 4.51 1.68 -5.29
N GLN A 63 4.65 2.98 -5.10
CA GLN A 63 5.93 3.68 -5.09
C GLN A 63 6.18 4.18 -3.68
N ASN A 64 6.91 3.40 -2.89
CA ASN A 64 7.25 3.74 -1.52
C ASN A 64 8.67 4.30 -1.44
N PRO A 65 8.86 5.59 -1.09
CA PRO A 65 10.19 6.17 -0.93
C PRO A 65 10.99 5.54 0.22
N ASN A 66 10.32 4.90 1.19
CA ASN A 66 10.97 4.22 2.30
C ASN A 66 11.43 2.79 1.94
N ALA A 67 11.04 2.25 0.78
CA ALA A 67 11.44 0.92 0.38
C ALA A 67 12.88 0.93 -0.17
N THR A 68 13.79 0.24 0.51
CA THR A 68 15.19 0.07 0.08
C THR A 68 15.32 -0.98 -1.02
N THR A 69 14.44 -1.98 -1.05
CA THR A 69 14.39 -3.01 -2.11
C THR A 69 12.94 -3.37 -2.40
N SER A 70 12.56 -3.40 -3.68
CA SER A 70 11.24 -3.84 -4.14
C SER A 70 11.36 -5.14 -4.93
N CYS A 71 10.46 -6.09 -4.68
CA CYS A 71 10.40 -7.34 -5.45
C CYS A 71 10.05 -7.03 -6.91
N GLY A 72 10.54 -7.82 -7.88
CA GLY A 72 10.31 -7.60 -9.31
C GLY A 72 8.84 -7.58 -9.74
N CYS A 73 7.92 -8.09 -8.91
CA CYS A 73 6.47 -8.00 -9.11
C CYS A 73 5.79 -6.83 -8.37
N GLY A 74 6.54 -6.00 -7.63
CA GLY A 74 6.06 -4.77 -6.97
C GLY A 74 5.17 -4.96 -5.74
N SER A 75 4.80 -6.20 -5.38
CA SER A 75 3.87 -6.50 -4.28
C SER A 75 4.52 -6.63 -2.90
N SER A 76 5.85 -6.69 -2.84
CA SER A 76 6.62 -6.82 -1.60
C SER A 76 7.84 -5.91 -1.61
N PHE A 77 8.26 -5.48 -0.41
CA PHE A 77 9.37 -4.57 -0.22
C PHE A 77 10.12 -4.85 1.09
N ALA A 78 11.37 -4.40 1.15
CA ALA A 78 12.18 -4.25 2.35
C ALA A 78 12.27 -2.76 2.68
N VAL A 79 12.28 -2.43 3.97
CA VAL A 79 12.58 -1.09 4.51
C VAL A 79 13.96 -1.12 5.13
#